data_AF-A0A2A5EKB9-F1
#
_entry.id   AF-A0A2A5EKB9-F1
#
_cell.length_a   1.000
_cell.length_b   1.000
_cell.length_c   1.000
_cell.angle_alpha   90.00
_cell.angle_beta   90.00
_cell.angle_gamma   90.00
#
_symmetry.space_group_name_H-M   'P 1'
#
loop_
_entity.id
_entity.type
_entity.pdbx_description
1 polymer ?
#
loop_
_entity_poly.entity_id
_entity_poly.type
_entity_poly.pdbx_seq_one_letter_code
_entity_poly.pdbx_strand_id
1 'polypeptide(L)'
;MDCYSVEIDNQWATETATMQEIAALCFSIDVPGRAALTRLRTLLVKPLGLKTGDGLPPETQHTDVRDKQPGDRIGFFRIYSIDENEIILGEDDIHQDFRLTVLRSGTTPTKLFMATCCQRHNVFGYFYLAVILPFHKYGVNALLDGVAAKLAAAGNSPVPVN
;
A
#
# COMPACT_ATOMS: atom_id res chain seq x y z
N MET A 1 1.47 -0.59 -14.87
CA MET A 1 0.32 -0.75 -13.97
C MET A 1 0.08 -2.22 -13.80
N ASP A 2 -0.01 -2.66 -12.56
CA ASP A 2 -0.48 -3.98 -12.17
C ASP A 2 -1.69 -3.80 -11.26
N CYS A 3 -2.66 -4.71 -11.37
CA CYS A 3 -3.93 -4.66 -10.66
C CYS A 3 -4.32 -6.08 -10.29
N TYR A 4 -4.68 -6.27 -9.02
CA TYR A 4 -5.04 -7.55 -8.43
C TYR A 4 -6.26 -7.36 -7.53
N SER A 5 -6.98 -8.44 -7.26
CA SER A 5 -8.17 -8.39 -6.42
C SER A 5 -8.38 -9.67 -5.63
N VAL A 6 -8.95 -9.54 -4.44
CA VAL A 6 -9.44 -10.66 -3.64
C VAL A 6 -10.89 -10.40 -3.24
N GLU A 7 -11.65 -11.47 -3.12
CA GLU A 7 -12.99 -11.42 -2.52
C GLU A 7 -12.87 -11.36 -1.00
N ILE A 8 -13.73 -10.56 -0.37
CA ILE A 8 -13.79 -10.40 1.08
C ILE A 8 -15.25 -10.48 1.54
N ASP A 9 -15.48 -11.14 2.66
CA ASP A 9 -16.79 -11.36 3.26
C ASP A 9 -16.89 -10.87 4.72
N ASN A 10 -15.75 -10.48 5.32
CA ASN A 10 -15.70 -9.93 6.67
C ASN A 10 -16.54 -8.66 6.79
N GLN A 11 -17.58 -8.72 7.64
CA GLN A 11 -18.56 -7.64 7.82
C GLN A 11 -17.93 -6.29 8.20
N TRP A 12 -16.91 -6.31 9.06
CA TRP A 12 -16.21 -5.07 9.42
C TRP A 12 -15.58 -4.43 8.18
N ALA A 13 -14.83 -5.19 7.39
CA ALA A 13 -14.14 -4.71 6.21
C ALA A 13 -15.09 -4.25 5.09
N THR A 14 -16.23 -4.93 4.93
CA THR A 14 -17.21 -4.62 3.88
C THR A 14 -18.11 -3.44 4.23
N GLU A 15 -18.49 -3.26 5.50
CA GLU A 15 -19.55 -2.32 5.89
C GLU A 15 -19.08 -1.12 6.72
N THR A 16 -18.04 -1.27 7.55
CA THR A 16 -17.73 -0.28 8.61
C THR A 16 -16.30 0.23 8.63
N ALA A 17 -15.35 -0.53 8.08
CA ALA A 17 -13.96 -0.14 7.99
C ALA A 17 -13.81 1.07 7.07
N THR A 18 -13.06 2.04 7.54
CA THR A 18 -12.59 3.17 6.73
C THR A 18 -11.52 2.70 5.75
N MET A 19 -11.31 3.43 4.66
CA MET A 19 -10.25 3.07 3.71
C MET A 19 -8.85 3.22 4.30
N GLN A 20 -8.68 4.10 5.29
CA GLN A 20 -7.45 4.20 6.08
C GLN A 20 -7.16 2.93 6.88
N GLU A 21 -8.17 2.36 7.54
CA GLU A 21 -8.04 1.10 8.27
C GLU A 21 -7.74 -0.07 7.32
N ILE A 22 -8.42 -0.14 6.19
CA ILE A 22 -8.14 -1.15 5.17
C ILE A 22 -6.72 -1.01 4.62
N ALA A 23 -6.26 0.21 4.33
CA ALA A 23 -4.87 0.43 3.92
C ALA A 23 -3.87 0.04 5.02
N ALA A 24 -4.12 0.42 6.28
CA ALA A 24 -3.27 0.04 7.41
C ALA A 24 -3.22 -1.49 7.57
N LEU A 25 -4.35 -2.19 7.39
CA LEU A 25 -4.41 -3.65 7.36
C LEU A 25 -3.50 -4.21 6.27
N CYS A 26 -3.56 -3.68 5.04
CA CYS A 26 -2.69 -4.08 3.95
C CYS A 26 -1.21 -3.99 4.37
N PHE A 27 -0.77 -2.88 4.95
CA PHE A 27 0.64 -2.71 5.35
C PHE A 27 1.04 -3.49 6.62
N SER A 28 0.07 -4.02 7.38
CA SER A 28 0.32 -4.91 8.51
C SER A 28 0.68 -6.34 8.08
N ILE A 29 0.43 -6.71 6.83
CA ILE A 29 0.74 -8.04 6.31
C ILE A 29 2.25 -8.16 6.10
N ASP A 30 2.86 -9.18 6.70
CA ASP A 30 4.26 -9.49 6.46
C ASP A 30 4.40 -10.31 5.17
N VAL A 31 5.04 -9.70 4.17
CA VAL A 31 5.29 -10.36 2.89
C VAL A 31 6.67 -11.01 2.91
N PRO A 32 6.80 -12.32 2.63
CA PRO A 32 8.09 -12.98 2.54
C PRO A 32 9.04 -12.26 1.58
N GLY A 33 10.28 -12.01 2.02
CA GLY A 33 11.29 -11.32 1.21
C GLY A 33 11.19 -9.79 1.18
N ARG A 34 10.17 -9.18 1.80
CA ARG A 34 10.00 -7.71 1.89
C ARG A 34 11.22 -6.99 2.47
N ALA A 35 11.82 -7.54 3.53
CA ALA A 35 13.00 -6.95 4.15
C ALA A 35 14.23 -6.96 3.21
N ALA A 36 14.46 -8.08 2.51
CA ALA A 36 15.53 -8.18 1.53
C ALA A 36 15.32 -7.21 0.35
N LEU A 37 14.09 -7.11 -0.14
CA LEU A 37 13.74 -6.19 -1.22
C LEU A 37 13.88 -4.72 -0.81
N THR A 38 13.51 -4.39 0.42
CA THR A 38 13.70 -3.04 0.97
C THR A 38 15.18 -2.67 1.03
N ARG A 39 16.04 -3.60 1.45
CA ARG A 39 17.50 -3.40 1.43
C ARG A 39 18.04 -3.24 0.01
N LEU A 40 17.61 -4.09 -0.93
CA LEU A 40 18.00 -3.99 -2.33
C LEU A 40 17.57 -2.65 -2.94
N ARG A 41 16.31 -2.23 -2.71
CA ARG A 41 15.81 -0.91 -3.08
C ARG A 41 16.75 0.17 -2.57
N THR A 42 17.00 0.18 -1.25
CA THR A 42 17.87 1.18 -0.60
C THR A 42 19.26 1.22 -1.24
N LEU A 43 19.85 0.06 -1.55
CA LEU A 43 21.15 -0.01 -2.24
C LEU A 43 21.10 0.61 -3.64
N LEU A 44 20.07 0.28 -4.43
CA LEU A 44 19.89 0.79 -5.79
C LEU A 44 19.63 2.30 -5.83
N VAL A 45 18.96 2.86 -4.80
CA VAL A 45 18.64 4.28 -4.72
C VAL A 45 19.69 5.12 -3.97
N LYS A 46 20.63 4.49 -3.27
CA LYS A 46 21.67 5.20 -2.49
C LYS A 46 22.48 6.23 -3.29
N PRO A 47 22.89 5.97 -4.55
CA PRO A 47 23.64 6.95 -5.35
C PRO A 47 22.84 8.20 -5.72
N LEU A 48 21.51 8.17 -5.54
CA LEU A 48 20.59 9.22 -5.97
C LEU A 48 20.11 10.12 -4.82
N GLY A 49 20.60 9.91 -3.60
CA GLY A 49 20.25 10.73 -2.44
C GLY A 49 18.75 10.69 -2.10
N LEU A 50 18.07 9.59 -2.43
CA LEU A 50 16.63 9.47 -2.22
C LEU A 50 16.27 9.41 -0.74
N LYS A 51 15.05 9.84 -0.43
CA LYS A 51 14.46 9.73 0.91
C LYS A 51 14.31 8.25 1.27
N THR A 52 15.39 7.67 1.78
CA THR A 52 15.35 6.44 2.57
C THR A 52 14.67 6.77 3.90
N GLY A 53 14.10 5.77 4.59
CA GLY A 53 13.18 5.95 5.73
C GLY A 53 13.61 6.95 6.83
N ASP A 54 14.90 7.27 6.91
CA ASP A 54 15.50 8.25 7.83
C ASP A 54 15.23 9.74 7.48
N GLY A 55 14.73 10.04 6.28
CA GLY A 55 14.45 11.41 5.80
C GLY A 55 12.96 11.73 5.64
N LEU A 56 12.08 10.87 6.14
CA LEU A 56 10.65 11.11 6.12
C LEU A 56 10.28 12.16 7.17
N PRO A 57 9.35 13.08 6.87
CA PRO A 57 8.85 14.01 7.87
C PRO A 57 8.37 13.24 9.10
N PRO A 58 8.53 13.79 10.32
CA PRO A 58 8.06 13.13 11.54
C PRO A 58 6.61 12.68 11.39
N GLU A 59 6.32 11.55 12.03
CA GLU A 59 5.00 10.93 12.05
C GLU A 59 3.93 12.00 12.30
N THR A 60 2.97 12.06 11.38
CA THR A 60 1.93 13.09 11.33
C THR A 60 1.11 13.13 12.62
N GLN A 61 0.57 14.30 12.95
CA GLN A 61 -0.08 14.64 14.23
C GLN A 61 -1.23 13.71 14.66
N HIS A 62 -1.77 12.90 13.75
CA HIS A 62 -2.84 11.93 14.01
C HIS A 62 -2.29 10.55 14.40
N THR A 63 -2.51 10.20 15.68
CA THR A 63 -2.14 8.90 16.26
C THR A 63 -3.10 7.78 15.86
N ASP A 64 -4.39 8.09 15.66
CA ASP A 64 -5.35 7.12 15.14
C ASP A 64 -5.29 7.09 13.61
N VAL A 65 -5.27 5.89 13.03
CA VAL A 65 -5.30 5.66 11.59
C VAL A 65 -6.54 6.25 10.94
N ARG A 66 -7.69 6.25 11.62
CA ARG A 66 -8.97 6.78 11.12
C ARG A 66 -8.95 8.29 10.95
N ASP A 67 -8.15 8.98 11.75
CA ASP A 67 -8.03 10.43 11.72
C ASP A 67 -7.08 10.93 10.63
N LYS A 68 -6.31 10.02 10.00
CA LYS A 68 -5.34 10.39 8.96
C LYS A 68 -6.04 10.99 7.73
N GLN A 69 -5.46 12.08 7.24
CA GLN A 69 -5.95 12.90 6.13
C GLN A 69 -4.96 12.90 4.94
N PRO A 70 -5.38 13.36 3.74
CA PRO A 70 -4.44 13.63 2.65
C PRO A 70 -3.26 14.52 3.12
N GLY A 71 -2.03 14.05 2.89
CA GLY A 71 -0.82 14.63 3.48
C GLY A 71 -0.19 13.76 4.56
N ASP A 72 -0.99 13.02 5.32
CA ASP A 72 -0.52 12.07 6.33
C ASP A 72 0.06 10.81 5.68
N ARG A 73 0.59 9.90 6.51
CA ARG A 73 1.27 8.70 6.05
C ARG A 73 0.66 7.44 6.66
N ILE A 74 0.50 6.40 5.83
CA ILE A 74 0.22 5.03 6.26
C ILE A 74 1.40 4.17 5.81
N GLY A 75 2.08 3.55 6.77
CA GLY A 75 3.36 2.89 6.52
C GLY A 75 4.38 3.86 5.89
N PHE A 76 4.95 3.48 4.75
CA PHE A 76 5.94 4.30 4.06
C PHE A 76 5.32 5.36 3.13
N PHE A 77 4.02 5.31 2.83
CA PHE A 77 3.42 6.11 1.75
C PHE A 77 2.57 7.26 2.27
N ARG A 78 2.70 8.41 1.62
CA ARG A 78 1.81 9.56 1.80
C ARG A 78 0.42 9.26 1.23
N ILE A 79 -0.61 9.71 1.92
CA ILE A 79 -2.00 9.72 1.46
C ILE A 79 -2.18 10.89 0.48
N TYR A 80 -2.66 10.60 -0.72
CA TYR A 80 -2.99 11.58 -1.76
C TYR A 80 -4.48 11.90 -1.80
N SER A 81 -5.34 10.89 -1.67
CA SER A 81 -6.80 11.06 -1.59
C SER A 81 -7.43 9.95 -0.78
N ILE A 82 -8.56 10.26 -0.18
CA ILE A 82 -9.43 9.34 0.54
C ILE A 82 -10.84 9.62 0.06
N ASP A 83 -11.46 8.62 -0.55
CA ASP A 83 -12.85 8.60 -0.95
C ASP A 83 -13.59 7.52 -0.17
N GLU A 84 -14.92 7.42 -0.32
CA GLU A 84 -15.77 6.49 0.44
C GLU A 84 -15.30 5.03 0.35
N ASN A 85 -14.80 4.64 -0.83
CA ASN A 85 -14.43 3.26 -1.14
C ASN A 85 -13.01 3.12 -1.71
N GLU A 86 -12.27 4.22 -1.83
CA GLU A 86 -10.93 4.22 -2.40
C GLU A 86 -9.96 5.06 -1.56
N ILE A 87 -8.72 4.59 -1.44
CA ILE A 87 -7.62 5.40 -0.90
C ILE A 87 -6.43 5.31 -1.85
N ILE A 88 -5.87 6.47 -2.17
CA ILE A 88 -4.68 6.58 -3.01
C ILE A 88 -3.50 6.99 -2.13
N LEU A 89 -2.46 6.17 -2.19
CA LEU A 89 -1.21 6.31 -1.46
C LEU A 89 -0.06 6.42 -2.46
N GLY A 90 1.05 7.03 -2.08
CA GLY A 90 2.19 7.07 -2.98
C GLY A 90 3.35 7.91 -2.47
N GLU A 91 4.33 8.09 -3.34
CA GLU A 91 5.45 9.00 -3.15
C GLU A 91 5.88 9.58 -4.49
N ASP A 92 6.33 10.83 -4.46
CA ASP A 92 6.96 11.50 -5.60
C ASP A 92 8.46 11.50 -5.40
N ASP A 93 9.18 11.00 -6.41
CA ASP A 93 10.61 10.81 -6.34
C ASP A 93 11.26 11.20 -7.68
N ILE A 94 12.54 11.55 -7.65
CA ILE A 94 13.26 12.06 -8.82
C ILE A 94 13.27 11.06 -9.98
N HIS A 95 13.18 9.76 -9.69
CA HIS A 95 13.22 8.70 -10.69
C HIS A 95 11.83 8.26 -11.16
N GLN A 96 10.82 8.33 -10.29
CA GLN A 96 9.44 8.03 -10.61
C GLN A 96 8.48 8.57 -9.55
N ASP A 97 7.26 8.87 -9.98
CA ASP A 97 6.11 8.97 -9.09
C ASP A 97 5.48 7.59 -8.94
N PHE A 98 5.36 7.13 -7.70
CA PHE A 98 4.69 5.89 -7.35
C PHE A 98 3.31 6.17 -6.78
N ARG A 99 2.31 5.44 -7.26
CA ARG A 99 0.96 5.41 -6.71
C ARG A 99 0.51 3.98 -6.45
N LEU A 100 -0.25 3.81 -5.38
CA LEU A 100 -0.94 2.61 -4.95
C LEU A 100 -2.37 3.02 -4.63
N THR A 101 -3.34 2.39 -5.29
CA THR A 101 -4.74 2.49 -4.91
C THR A 101 -5.19 1.21 -4.21
N VAL A 102 -6.03 1.37 -3.20
CA VAL A 102 -6.82 0.31 -2.61
C VAL A 102 -8.29 0.69 -2.79
N LEU A 103 -9.06 -0.14 -3.47
CA LEU A 103 -10.46 0.11 -3.81
C LEU A 103 -11.33 -1.05 -3.30
N ARG A 104 -12.32 -0.74 -2.46
CA ARG A 104 -13.38 -1.66 -2.05
C ARG A 104 -14.55 -1.56 -3.02
N SER A 105 -14.95 -2.67 -3.65
CA SER A 105 -16.09 -2.64 -4.58
C SER A 105 -17.41 -2.43 -3.82
N GLY A 106 -18.33 -1.65 -4.39
CA GLY A 106 -19.71 -1.55 -3.91
C GLY A 106 -20.65 -2.67 -4.37
N THR A 107 -20.12 -3.78 -4.89
CA THR A 107 -20.89 -4.92 -5.42
C THR A 107 -20.80 -6.12 -4.50
N THR A 108 -21.80 -7.02 -4.55
CA THR A 108 -21.75 -8.31 -3.86
C THR A 108 -21.45 -9.44 -4.87
N PRO A 109 -20.45 -10.31 -4.62
CA PRO A 109 -19.57 -10.30 -3.45
C PRO A 109 -18.57 -9.13 -3.48
N THR A 110 -18.24 -8.60 -2.29
CA THR A 110 -17.33 -7.47 -2.14
C THR A 110 -15.91 -7.90 -2.47
N LYS A 111 -15.22 -7.10 -3.29
CA LYS A 111 -13.82 -7.30 -3.65
C LYS A 111 -12.97 -6.14 -3.19
N LEU A 112 -11.77 -6.45 -2.76
CA LEU A 112 -10.72 -5.47 -2.55
C LEU A 112 -9.78 -5.51 -3.75
N PHE A 113 -9.65 -4.39 -4.45
CA PHE A 113 -8.71 -4.19 -5.54
C PHE A 113 -7.49 -3.46 -5.03
N MET A 114 -6.32 -3.84 -5.55
CA MET A 114 -5.08 -3.12 -5.35
C MET A 114 -4.42 -2.93 -6.69
N ALA A 115 -4.12 -1.68 -7.03
CA ALA A 115 -3.38 -1.38 -8.25
C ALA A 115 -2.24 -0.41 -7.97
N THR A 116 -1.16 -0.54 -8.73
CA THR A 116 -0.04 0.40 -8.64
C THR A 116 0.28 1.00 -10.00
N CYS A 117 0.81 2.21 -9.95
CA CYS A 117 1.28 2.93 -11.11
C CYS A 117 2.61 3.59 -10.80
N CYS A 118 3.52 3.52 -11.79
CA CYS A 118 4.83 4.15 -11.74
C CYS A 118 5.00 5.04 -12.96
N GLN A 119 4.98 6.35 -12.76
CA GLN A 119 5.33 7.32 -13.79
C GLN A 119 6.82 7.63 -13.69
N ARG A 120 7.62 7.17 -14.65
CA ARG A 120 9.08 7.32 -14.62
C ARG A 120 9.49 8.63 -15.25
N HIS A 121 10.52 9.28 -14.70
CA HIS A 121 10.99 10.60 -15.16
C HIS A 121 12.24 10.54 -16.03
N ASN A 122 13.05 9.48 -15.89
CA ASN A 122 14.36 9.37 -16.53
C ASN A 122 14.75 7.91 -16.78
N VAL A 123 15.81 7.70 -17.57
CA VAL A 123 16.31 6.36 -17.93
C VAL A 123 16.60 5.49 -16.71
N PHE A 124 17.13 6.08 -15.63
CA PHE A 124 17.32 5.36 -14.38
C PHE A 124 15.99 4.83 -13.82
N GLY A 125 14.92 5.63 -13.83
CA GLY A 125 13.59 5.21 -13.42
C GLY A 125 13.07 4.01 -14.23
N TYR A 126 13.32 3.98 -15.55
CA TYR A 126 12.97 2.82 -16.38
C TYR A 126 13.77 1.58 -16.00
N PHE A 127 15.09 1.72 -15.81
CA PHE A 127 15.95 0.61 -15.39
C PHE A 127 15.56 0.09 -14.00
N TYR A 128 15.39 1.00 -13.04
CA TYR A 128 14.97 0.68 -11.68
C TYR A 128 13.65 -0.09 -11.68
N LEU A 129 12.63 0.42 -12.38
CA LEU A 129 11.35 -0.27 -12.47
C LEU A 129 11.52 -1.66 -13.07
N ALA A 130 12.31 -1.83 -14.13
CA ALA A 130 12.55 -3.14 -14.74
C ALA A 130 13.15 -4.15 -13.73
N VAL A 131 14.06 -3.70 -12.85
CA VAL A 131 14.67 -4.53 -11.81
C VAL A 131 13.67 -4.90 -10.71
N ILE A 132 12.84 -3.96 -10.26
CA ILE A 132 11.91 -4.19 -9.13
C ILE A 132 10.57 -4.80 -9.54
N LEU A 133 10.15 -4.67 -10.80
CA LEU A 133 8.83 -5.09 -11.30
C LEU A 133 8.46 -6.56 -11.00
N PRO A 134 9.33 -7.58 -11.15
CA PRO A 134 8.94 -8.94 -10.81
C PRO A 134 8.57 -9.09 -9.32
N PHE A 135 9.33 -8.43 -8.45
CA PHE A 135 9.07 -8.45 -7.00
C PHE A 135 7.87 -7.59 -6.62
N HIS A 136 7.63 -6.50 -7.35
CA HIS A 136 6.46 -5.66 -7.19
C HIS A 136 5.18 -6.49 -7.37
N LYS A 137 5.07 -7.23 -8.49
CA LYS A 137 3.91 -8.09 -8.79
C LYS A 137 3.71 -9.17 -7.73
N TYR A 138 4.79 -9.82 -7.29
CA TYR A 138 4.72 -10.80 -6.22
C TYR A 138 4.24 -10.17 -4.90
N GLY A 139 4.81 -9.02 -4.53
CA GLY A 139 4.51 -8.32 -3.29
C GLY A 139 3.05 -7.91 -3.19
N VAL A 140 2.48 -7.34 -4.25
CA VAL A 140 1.06 -6.91 -4.25
C VAL A 140 0.10 -8.09 -4.12
N ASN A 141 0.35 -9.20 -4.85
CA ASN A 141 -0.47 -10.41 -4.71
C ASN A 141 -0.38 -10.98 -3.29
N ALA A 142 0.83 -11.16 -2.76
CA ALA A 142 1.03 -11.71 -1.42
C ALA A 142 0.40 -10.82 -0.33
N LEU A 143 0.38 -9.50 -0.54
CA LEU A 143 -0.28 -8.55 0.36
C LEU A 143 -1.80 -8.79 0.39
N LEU A 144 -2.44 -8.83 -0.78
CA LEU A 144 -3.88 -9.05 -0.89
C LEU A 144 -4.29 -10.44 -0.38
N ASP A 145 -3.54 -11.49 -0.71
CA ASP A 145 -3.79 -12.85 -0.22
C ASP A 145 -3.68 -12.89 1.31
N GLY A 146 -2.70 -12.20 1.90
CA GLY A 146 -2.55 -12.09 3.34
C GLY A 146 -3.68 -11.30 4.00
N VAL A 147 -4.19 -10.25 3.36
CA VAL A 147 -5.38 -9.52 3.83
C VAL A 147 -6.60 -10.43 3.82
N ALA A 148 -6.86 -11.13 2.71
CA ALA A 148 -7.98 -12.07 2.61
C ALA A 148 -7.90 -13.16 3.68
N ALA A 149 -6.72 -13.75 3.88
CA ALA A 149 -6.50 -14.76 4.93
C ALA A 149 -6.74 -14.22 6.34
N LYS A 150 -6.27 -12.99 6.64
CA LYS A 150 -6.44 -12.36 7.95
C LYS A 150 -7.89 -11.98 8.22
N LEU A 151 -8.62 -11.52 7.21
CA LEU A 151 -10.06 -11.25 7.29
C LEU A 151 -10.87 -12.54 7.48
N ALA A 152 -10.59 -13.59 6.70
CA ALA A 152 -11.25 -14.88 6.83
C ALA A 152 -11.03 -15.49 8.23
N ALA A 153 -9.83 -15.38 8.79
CA ALA A 153 -9.52 -15.85 10.14
C ALA A 153 -10.27 -15.08 11.24
N ALA A 154 -10.61 -13.82 11.01
CA ALA A 154 -11.37 -12.99 11.95
C ALA A 154 -12.89 -13.22 11.90
N GLY A 155 -13.38 -13.93 10.88
CA GLY A 155 -14.82 -14.12 10.65
C GLY A 155 -15.53 -12.78 10.48
N ASN A 156 -16.52 -12.48 11.33
CA ASN A 156 -17.23 -11.19 11.33
C ASN A 156 -16.64 -10.15 12.28
N SER A 157 -15.57 -10.49 13.00
CA SER A 157 -14.97 -9.57 13.98
C SER A 157 -14.12 -8.50 13.28
N PRO A 158 -14.03 -7.29 13.84
CA PRO A 158 -13.07 -6.29 13.40
C PRO A 158 -11.62 -6.78 13.50
N VAL A 159 -10.78 -6.38 12.55
CA VAL A 159 -9.34 -6.65 12.59
C VAL A 159 -8.61 -5.41 13.09
N PRO A 160 -7.89 -5.46 14.23
CA PRO A 160 -7.19 -4.31 14.76
C PRO A 160 -6.02 -3.89 13.84
N VAL A 161 -5.90 -2.59 13.62
CA VAL A 161 -4.90 -1.94 12.78
C VAL A 161 -4.29 -0.75 13.53
N ASN A 162 -3.45 -1.08 14.53
CA ASN A 162 -2.64 -0.09 15.24
C ASN A 162 -1.30 0.10 14.54
#